data_AF-A0A2W5YW42-F1
#
_entry.id   AF-A0A2W5YW42-F1
#
_cell.length_a   1.000
_cell.length_b   1.000
_cell.length_c   1.000
_cell.angle_alpha   90.00
_cell.angle_beta   90.00
_cell.angle_gamma   90.00
#
_symmetry.space_group_name_H-M   'P 1'
#
loop_
_entity.id
_entity.type
_entity.pdbx_description
1 polymer ?
#
loop_
_entity_poly.entity_id
_entity_poly.type
_entity_poly.pdbx_seq_one_letter_code
_entity_poly.pdbx_strand_id
1 'polypeptide(L)'
;GLANPGHYRLLFSTAGTGPAGAGLPQGEPHPGASSLATLFELVANRLGDGVRSEPLALELWASLHGIVDLRITKPELEWPPEDDLIQLAVRAIDQAATKRA
;
A
#
# COMPACT_ATOMS: atom_id res chain seq x y z
N GLY A 1 -8.36 3.93 4.80
CA GLY A 1 -8.78 2.52 5.02
C GLY A 1 -9.60 2.36 6.28
N LEU A 2 -9.07 2.76 7.44
CA LEU A 2 -9.71 2.52 8.74
C LEU A 2 -11.06 3.24 8.94
N ALA A 3 -11.21 4.46 8.42
CA ALA A 3 -12.49 5.20 8.51
C ALA A 3 -13.63 4.52 7.72
N ASN A 4 -13.30 3.78 6.65
CA ASN A 4 -14.28 3.08 5.80
C ASN A 4 -13.73 1.69 5.40
N PRO A 5 -13.75 0.70 6.33
CA PRO A 5 -13.16 -0.63 6.09
C PRO A 5 -13.79 -1.37 4.90
N GLY A 6 -15.08 -1.15 4.64
CA GLY A 6 -15.77 -1.73 3.49
C GLY A 6 -15.19 -1.29 2.15
N HIS A 7 -14.90 0.00 1.98
CA HIS A 7 -14.27 0.51 0.76
C HIS A 7 -12.86 -0.05 0.57
N TYR A 8 -12.08 -0.15 1.64
CA TYR A 8 -10.76 -0.76 1.58
C TYR A 8 -10.83 -2.21 1.11
N ARG A 9 -11.75 -3.01 1.66
CA ARG A 9 -11.92 -4.42 1.27
C ARG A 9 -12.34 -4.57 -0.19
N LEU A 10 -13.22 -3.70 -0.71
CA LEU A 10 -13.59 -3.68 -2.12
C LEU A 10 -12.40 -3.36 -3.04
N LEU A 11 -11.53 -2.44 -2.62
CA LEU A 11 -10.38 -2.02 -3.41
C LEU A 11 -9.21 -3.01 -3.37
N PHE A 12 -9.05 -3.79 -2.29
CA PHE A 12 -7.79 -4.49 -2.00
C PHE A 12 -7.92 -5.91 -1.44
N SER A 13 -9.10 -6.32 -0.97
CA SER A 13 -9.31 -7.64 -0.36
C SER A 13 -10.16 -8.58 -1.23
N THR A 14 -10.49 -8.21 -2.47
CA THR A 14 -11.18 -9.05 -3.47
C THR A 14 -10.24 -10.08 -4.13
N ALA A 15 -9.28 -10.60 -3.37
CA ALA A 15 -8.29 -11.54 -3.87
C ALA A 15 -8.98 -12.81 -4.41
N GLY A 16 -8.67 -13.17 -5.67
CA GLY A 16 -9.16 -14.39 -6.32
C GLY A 16 -10.30 -14.22 -7.32
N THR A 17 -10.92 -13.05 -7.40
CA THR A 17 -12.03 -12.81 -8.35
C THR A 17 -11.71 -11.76 -9.42
N GLY A 18 -10.55 -11.09 -9.32
CA GLY A 18 -10.14 -10.03 -10.25
C GLY A 18 -11.17 -8.89 -10.33
N PRO A 19 -11.18 -8.11 -11.43
CA PRO A 19 -12.20 -7.09 -11.67
C PRO A 19 -13.63 -7.65 -11.54
N ALA A 20 -13.83 -8.91 -11.95
CA ALA A 20 -15.15 -9.55 -11.95
C ALA A 20 -15.78 -9.70 -10.55
N GLY A 21 -15.02 -10.05 -9.51
CA GLY A 21 -15.59 -10.08 -8.15
C GLY A 21 -15.48 -8.78 -7.36
N ALA A 22 -14.92 -7.73 -7.97
CA ALA A 22 -15.22 -6.35 -7.60
C ALA A 22 -16.49 -5.83 -8.30
N GLY A 23 -17.17 -6.65 -9.11
CA GLY A 23 -18.35 -6.25 -9.87
C GLY A 23 -18.05 -5.38 -11.09
N LEU A 24 -16.79 -5.32 -11.53
CA LEU A 24 -16.38 -4.54 -12.70
C LEU A 24 -16.50 -5.34 -14.00
N PRO A 25 -16.79 -4.67 -15.13
CA PRO A 25 -16.71 -5.26 -16.47
C PRO A 25 -15.34 -5.93 -16.74
N GLN A 26 -15.32 -6.96 -17.59
CA GLN A 26 -14.06 -7.54 -18.04
C GLN A 26 -13.21 -6.51 -18.80
N GLY A 27 -11.91 -6.51 -18.53
CA GLY A 27 -10.94 -5.60 -19.15
C GLY A 27 -10.71 -4.31 -18.37
N GLU A 28 -11.54 -3.99 -17.38
CA GLU A 28 -11.29 -2.87 -16.48
C GLU A 28 -10.10 -3.17 -15.56
N PRO A 29 -9.21 -2.18 -15.31
CA PRO A 29 -8.12 -2.35 -14.36
C PRO A 29 -8.66 -2.59 -12.96
N HIS A 30 -7.86 -3.25 -12.13
CA HIS A 30 -8.19 -3.42 -10.72
C HIS A 30 -8.44 -2.05 -10.07
N PRO A 31 -9.49 -1.88 -9.23
CA PRO A 31 -9.82 -0.59 -8.62
C PRO A 31 -8.65 0.08 -7.88
N GLY A 32 -7.79 -0.73 -7.25
CA GLY A 32 -6.60 -0.27 -6.54
C GLY A 32 -5.37 0.04 -7.41
N ALA A 33 -5.41 -0.24 -8.72
CA ALA A 33 -4.24 -0.13 -9.60
C ALA A 33 -3.73 1.30 -9.73
N SER A 34 -4.62 2.29 -9.81
CA SER A 34 -4.24 3.71 -9.88
C SER A 34 -3.52 4.17 -8.61
N SER A 35 -3.95 3.70 -7.45
CA SER A 35 -3.31 4.03 -6.16
C SER A 35 -1.88 3.48 -6.09
N LEU A 36 -1.66 2.26 -6.58
CA LEU A 36 -0.34 1.66 -6.66
C LEU A 36 0.56 2.40 -7.67
N ALA A 37 0.03 2.78 -8.84
CA ALA A 37 0.76 3.57 -9.83
C ALA A 37 1.22 4.92 -9.25
N THR A 38 0.33 5.64 -8.55
CA THR A 38 0.67 6.87 -7.86
C THR A 38 1.77 6.65 -6.81
N LEU A 39 1.74 5.55 -6.06
CA LEU A 39 2.80 5.25 -5.09
C LEU A 39 4.15 5.03 -5.78
N PHE A 40 4.19 4.29 -6.90
CA PHE A 40 5.41 4.12 -7.68
C PHE A 40 5.99 5.45 -8.14
N GLU A 41 5.16 6.35 -8.68
CA GLU A 41 5.58 7.67 -9.12
C GLU A 41 6.14 8.51 -7.97
N LEU A 42 5.45 8.54 -6.82
CA LEU A 42 5.89 9.30 -5.65
C LEU A 42 7.24 8.81 -5.11
N VAL A 43 7.43 7.49 -5.03
CA VAL A 43 8.70 6.91 -4.56
C VAL A 43 9.81 7.15 -5.58
N ALA A 44 9.56 6.98 -6.87
CA ALA A 44 10.55 7.27 -7.92
C ALA A 44 11.01 8.74 -7.88
N ASN A 45 10.05 9.67 -7.81
CA ASN A 45 10.33 11.11 -7.72
C ASN A 45 11.14 11.49 -6.47
N ARG A 46 10.95 10.76 -5.37
CA ARG A 46 11.68 11.00 -4.12
C ARG A 46 13.13 10.52 -4.18
N LEU A 47 13.39 9.37 -4.81
CA LEU A 47 14.69 8.71 -4.77
C LEU A 47 15.66 9.18 -5.85
N GLY A 48 15.15 9.78 -6.92
CA GLY A 48 15.97 10.26 -8.04
C GLY A 48 16.54 9.14 -8.91
N ASP A 49 17.27 9.53 -9.95
CA ASP A 49 17.79 8.60 -10.95
C ASP A 49 18.86 7.65 -10.37
N GLY A 50 18.88 6.40 -10.84
CA GLY A 50 19.88 5.40 -10.46
C GLY A 50 19.52 4.52 -9.26
N VAL A 51 18.48 4.86 -8.49
CA VAL A 51 17.96 4.01 -7.41
C VAL A 51 16.81 3.15 -7.91
N ARG A 52 16.83 1.85 -7.63
CA ARG A 52 15.70 0.95 -7.90
C ARG A 52 14.51 1.26 -6.98
N SER A 53 13.60 2.12 -7.45
CA SER A 53 12.42 2.57 -6.70
C SER A 53 11.29 1.55 -6.61
N GLU A 54 11.13 0.68 -7.62
CA GLU A 54 10.01 -0.28 -7.67
C GLU A 54 9.94 -1.22 -6.46
N PRO A 55 11.01 -1.93 -6.05
CA PRO A 55 10.96 -2.78 -4.85
C PRO A 55 10.65 -2.00 -3.57
N LEU A 56 11.10 -0.75 -3.49
CA LEU A 56 10.89 0.12 -2.34
C LEU A 56 9.45 0.61 -2.27
N ALA A 57 8.84 0.93 -3.42
CA ALA A 57 7.44 1.28 -3.51
C ALA A 57 6.53 0.08 -3.18
N LEU A 58 6.87 -1.13 -3.65
CA LEU A 58 6.14 -2.35 -3.29
C LEU A 58 6.23 -2.66 -1.81
N GLU A 59 7.38 -2.44 -1.16
CA GLU A 59 7.46 -2.65 0.29
C GLU A 59 6.74 -1.59 1.10
N LEU A 60 6.74 -0.35 0.64
CA LEU A 60 5.91 0.69 1.23
C LEU A 60 4.41 0.34 1.09
N TRP A 61 4.00 -0.14 -0.07
CA TRP A 61 2.65 -0.60 -0.35
C TRP A 61 2.24 -1.73 0.60
N ALA A 62 3.06 -2.77 0.72
CA ALA A 62 2.82 -3.89 1.61
C ALA A 62 2.71 -3.45 3.09
N SER A 63 3.58 -2.54 3.52
CA SER A 63 3.56 -1.98 4.88
C SER A 63 2.26 -1.23 5.17
N LEU A 64 1.81 -0.37 4.25
CA LEU A 64 0.56 0.39 4.38
C LEU A 64 -0.65 -0.54 4.40
N HIS A 65 -0.67 -1.56 3.54
CA HIS A 65 -1.70 -2.60 3.57
C HIS A 65 -1.71 -3.36 4.90
N GLY A 66 -0.54 -3.72 5.43
CA GLY A 66 -0.43 -4.37 6.74
C GLY A 66 -1.04 -3.53 7.86
N ILE A 67 -0.76 -2.22 7.89
CA ILE A 67 -1.33 -1.30 8.88
C ILE A 67 -2.87 -1.30 8.82
N VAL A 68 -3.45 -1.25 7.62
CA VAL A 68 -4.90 -1.15 7.47
C VAL A 68 -5.59 -2.50 7.64
N ASP A 69 -5.14 -3.53 6.94
CA ASP A 69 -5.80 -4.84 6.90
C ASP A 69 -5.70 -5.57 8.25
N LEU A 70 -4.53 -5.53 8.89
CA LEU A 70 -4.37 -6.19 10.19
C LEU A 70 -5.17 -5.50 11.29
N ARG A 71 -5.30 -4.16 11.27
CA ARG A 71 -6.18 -3.45 12.22
C ARG A 71 -7.65 -3.76 11.99
N ILE A 72 -8.06 -3.90 10.74
CA ILE A 72 -9.44 -4.27 10.37
C ILE A 72 -9.76 -5.71 10.81
N THR A 73 -8.79 -6.62 10.69
CA THR A 73 -9.01 -8.07 10.93
C THR A 73 -8.65 -8.52 12.34
N LYS A 74 -7.78 -7.79 13.04
CA LYS A 74 -7.31 -8.03 14.41
C LYS A 74 -7.48 -6.80 15.31
N PRO A 75 -8.72 -6.30 15.50
CA PRO A 75 -8.99 -5.11 16.31
C PRO A 75 -8.68 -5.30 17.80
N GLU A 76 -8.54 -6.54 18.27
CA GLU A 76 -8.26 -6.88 19.67
C GLU A 76 -6.82 -6.60 20.12
N LEU A 77 -5.90 -6.35 19.18
CA LEU A 77 -4.51 -6.06 19.52
C LEU A 77 -4.31 -4.59 19.93
N GLU A 78 -3.37 -4.33 20.82
CA GLU A 78 -2.95 -2.98 21.20
C GLU A 78 -2.06 -2.38 20.11
N TRP A 79 -2.69 -1.79 19.10
CA TRP A 79 -2.00 -1.12 18.02
C TRP A 79 -1.40 0.21 18.48
N PRO A 80 -0.15 0.54 18.10
CA PRO A 80 0.37 1.90 18.21
C PRO A 80 -0.51 2.92 17.47
N PRO A 81 -0.33 4.23 17.66
CA PRO A 81 -0.98 5.24 16.82
C PRO A 81 -0.75 4.98 15.32
N GLU A 82 -1.76 5.30 14.49
CA GLU A 82 -1.68 5.10 13.03
C GLU A 82 -0.48 5.83 12.42
N ASP A 83 -0.36 7.12 12.72
CA ASP A 83 0.67 7.99 12.18
C ASP A 83 2.07 7.50 12.53
N ASP A 84 2.27 6.92 13.72
CA ASP A 84 3.57 6.40 14.14
C ASP A 84 4.04 5.26 13.23
N LEU A 85 3.13 4.33 12.89
CA LEU A 85 3.45 3.21 12.00
C LEU A 85 3.66 3.67 10.55
N ILE A 86 2.85 4.62 10.07
CA ILE A 86 3.01 5.20 8.72
C ILE A 86 4.38 5.87 8.61
N GLN A 87 4.72 6.73 9.57
CA GLN A 87 5.98 7.46 9.58
C GLN A 87 7.18 6.51 9.72
N LEU A 88 7.05 5.43 10.49
CA LEU A 88 8.08 4.40 10.60
C LEU A 88 8.30 3.69 9.26
N ALA A 89 7.23 3.29 8.57
CA ALA A 89 7.32 2.65 7.26
C ALA A 89 8.02 3.56 6.23
N VAL A 90 7.62 4.84 6.15
CA VAL A 90 8.26 5.81 5.24
C VAL A 90 9.75 5.98 5.55
N ARG A 91 10.13 6.15 6.82
CA ARG A 91 11.54 6.28 7.22
C ARG A 91 12.35 5.03 6.90
N ALA A 92 11.80 3.83 7.09
CA ALA A 92 12.49 2.59 6.77
C ALA A 92 12.83 2.50 5.28
N ILE A 93 11.89 2.91 4.41
CA ILE A 93 12.10 2.93 2.97
C ILE A 93 13.15 3.96 2.54
N ASP A 94 13.08 5.18 3.08
CA ASP A 94 14.05 6.26 2.81
C ASP A 94 15.49 5.85 3.24
N GLN A 95 15.62 5.22 4.40
CA GLN A 95 16.90 4.67 4.87
C GLN A 95 17.40 3.50 4.01
N ALA A 96 16.50 2.61 3.57
CA ALA A 96 16.85 1.49 2.72
C ALA A 96 17.32 1.97 1.33
N ALA A 97 16.74 3.04 0.80
CA ALA A 97 17.17 3.67 -0.44
C ALA A 97 18.58 4.27 -0.31
N THR A 98 18.83 5.01 0.78
CA THR A 98 20.12 5.66 1.04
C THR A 98 21.27 4.66 1.20
N LYS A 99 21.02 3.49 1.79
CA LYS A 99 22.03 2.42 1.94
C LYS A 99 22.34 1.66 0.64
N ARG A 100 21.52 1.85 -0.40
CA ARG A 100 21.60 1.14 -1.69
C ARG A 100 22.08 2.03 -2.84
N ALA A 101 22.21 3.34 -2.60
CA ALA A 101 22.84 4.31 -3.49
C ALA A 101 24.37 4.30 -3.28
#